data_AF-A0A7G9FG49-F1
#
_entry.id   AF-A0A7G9FG49-F1
#
_cell.length_a   1.000
_cell.length_b   1.000
_cell.length_c   1.000
_cell.angle_alpha   90.00
_cell.angle_beta   90.00
_cell.angle_gamma   90.00
#
_symmetry.space_group_name_H-M   'P 1'
#
loop_
_entity.id
_entity.type
_entity.pdbx_description
1 polymer ?
#
loop_
_entity_poly.entity_id
_entity_poly.type
_entity_poly.pdbx_seq_one_letter_code
_entity_poly.pdbx_strand_id
1 'polypeptide(L)'
;MEVFTQDEVNLHTHCKYCRHAVGEVIDYVEEAEKDGIKVLGMSDHCPVPDDRWHNVRMFYSELDDYQKDCEAAAERVPRGMHFFRGFETDYHKDYVSYYRDELLGERGFDYLLLAVHNYYAGDGSDIMIPDCPVNDKGVLHTYTKTLIEGMQSGLFLYAVHPDIFAAFYLEWDDEAEACSRDILACAASLHFPIEINGQGIRAKKVVYSGGERYRYPFQEFWNLASEYDVPVVTAADCHKPRDMLTSRKACKEIAAKANLTFARYAIDENGDIVIQ
;
A
#
# COMPACT_ATOMS: atom_id res chain seq x y z
N MET A 1 -1.23 -1.59 25.59
CA MET A 1 -0.83 -1.84 24.21
C MET A 1 -1.40 -3.17 23.79
N GLU A 2 -2.48 -3.14 23.01
CA GLU A 2 -3.01 -4.33 22.35
C GLU A 2 -2.08 -4.66 21.17
N VAL A 3 -1.79 -5.94 20.96
CA VAL A 3 -0.86 -6.39 19.91
C VAL A 3 -1.59 -7.34 18.99
N PHE A 4 -1.52 -7.08 17.69
CA PHE A 4 -2.22 -7.82 16.65
C PHE A 4 -1.23 -8.46 15.69
N THR A 5 -1.61 -9.64 15.19
CA THR A 5 -0.87 -10.32 14.13
C THR A 5 -1.37 -9.87 12.77
N GLN A 6 -0.64 -10.21 11.71
CA GLN A 6 -1.10 -9.92 10.35
C GLN A 6 -2.49 -10.47 10.09
N ASP A 7 -2.87 -11.63 10.66
CA ASP A 7 -4.20 -12.24 10.50
C ASP A 7 -5.36 -11.38 11.00
N GLU A 8 -5.09 -10.46 11.91
CA GLU A 8 -6.09 -9.63 12.57
C GLU A 8 -6.10 -8.20 12.01
N VAL A 9 -5.20 -7.87 11.09
CA VAL A 9 -5.02 -6.52 10.57
C VAL A 9 -5.21 -6.48 9.05
N ASN A 10 -5.88 -5.44 8.59
CA ASN A 10 -5.88 -5.01 7.19
C ASN A 10 -5.95 -3.48 7.12
N LEU A 11 -4.82 -2.82 6.86
CA LEU A 11 -4.75 -1.36 6.75
C LEU A 11 -4.84 -0.85 5.31
N HIS A 12 -4.88 -1.75 4.32
CA HIS A 12 -4.97 -1.41 2.91
C HIS A 12 -6.34 -1.82 2.35
N THR A 13 -7.27 -0.86 2.28
CA THR A 13 -8.66 -1.08 1.86
C THR A 13 -9.16 0.11 1.04
N HIS A 14 -9.75 -0.17 -0.12
CA HIS A 14 -10.39 0.81 -0.99
C HIS A 14 -11.91 0.77 -0.86
N CYS A 15 -12.58 1.79 -1.39
CA CYS A 15 -14.03 1.84 -1.48
C CYS A 15 -14.48 2.55 -2.77
N LYS A 16 -15.78 2.79 -2.95
CA LYS A 16 -16.35 3.36 -4.19
C LYS A 16 -15.63 4.63 -4.70
N TYR A 17 -14.97 5.40 -3.83
CA TYR A 17 -14.38 6.69 -4.14
C TYR A 17 -13.16 6.58 -5.09
N CYS A 18 -12.42 5.47 -5.12
CA CYS A 18 -11.36 5.29 -6.14
C CYS A 18 -11.86 4.96 -7.55
N ARG A 19 -13.17 4.75 -7.74
CA ARG A 19 -13.82 4.45 -9.03
C ARG A 19 -13.50 3.08 -9.63
N HIS A 20 -12.65 2.30 -8.98
CA HIS A 20 -12.34 0.92 -9.39
C HIS A 20 -12.51 -0.11 -8.27
N ALA A 21 -12.95 0.32 -7.09
CA ALA A 21 -13.54 -0.53 -6.06
C ALA A 21 -15.07 -0.38 -6.02
N VAL A 22 -15.72 -1.30 -5.32
CA VAL A 22 -17.17 -1.27 -5.05
C VAL A 22 -17.41 -1.35 -3.55
N GLY A 23 -18.62 -0.95 -3.13
CA GLY A 23 -19.01 -0.97 -1.72
C GLY A 23 -18.74 0.36 -1.01
N GLU A 24 -19.57 0.60 -0.01
CA GLU A 24 -19.50 1.70 0.94
C GLU A 24 -18.49 1.39 2.04
N VAL A 25 -17.98 2.39 2.74
CA VAL A 25 -17.03 2.19 3.86
C VAL A 25 -17.57 1.20 4.90
N ILE A 26 -18.88 1.30 5.21
CA ILE A 26 -19.54 0.40 6.17
C ILE A 26 -19.57 -1.06 5.71
N ASP A 27 -19.65 -1.33 4.40
CA ASP A 27 -19.66 -2.69 3.87
C ASP A 27 -18.35 -3.43 4.20
N TYR A 28 -17.23 -2.69 4.20
CA TYR A 28 -15.91 -3.21 4.57
C TYR A 28 -15.78 -3.44 6.07
N VAL A 29 -16.38 -2.58 6.91
CA VAL A 29 -16.44 -2.80 8.37
C VAL A 29 -17.21 -4.06 8.71
N GLU A 30 -18.38 -4.25 8.10
CA GLU A 30 -19.21 -5.44 8.31
C GLU A 30 -18.52 -6.73 7.83
N GLU A 31 -17.78 -6.67 6.71
CA GLU A 31 -17.04 -7.83 6.24
C GLU A 31 -15.82 -8.12 7.12
N ALA A 32 -15.08 -7.10 7.54
CA ALA A 32 -13.97 -7.21 8.48
C ALA A 32 -14.39 -7.89 9.79
N GLU A 33 -15.57 -7.55 10.33
CA GLU A 33 -16.13 -8.20 11.51
C GLU A 33 -16.34 -9.71 11.28
N LYS A 34 -16.96 -10.09 10.16
CA LYS A 34 -17.22 -11.50 9.81
C LYS A 34 -15.92 -12.29 9.64
N ASP A 35 -14.92 -11.65 9.05
CA ASP A 35 -13.61 -12.23 8.77
C ASP A 35 -12.65 -12.21 9.97
N GLY A 36 -13.10 -11.67 11.12
CA GLY A 36 -12.34 -11.66 12.36
C GLY A 36 -11.21 -10.63 12.40
N ILE A 37 -11.21 -9.66 11.49
CA ILE A 37 -10.28 -8.53 11.49
C ILE A 37 -10.55 -7.66 12.72
N LYS A 38 -9.48 -7.31 13.43
CA LYS A 38 -9.51 -6.50 14.65
C LYS A 38 -8.98 -5.09 14.43
N VAL A 39 -8.19 -4.87 13.38
CA VAL A 39 -7.71 -3.55 13.00
C VAL A 39 -7.95 -3.37 11.50
N LEU A 40 -8.91 -2.51 11.17
CA LEU A 40 -9.23 -2.15 9.80
C LEU A 40 -8.78 -0.73 9.51
N GLY A 41 -8.09 -0.54 8.39
CA GLY A 41 -7.81 0.76 7.82
C GLY A 41 -8.59 0.94 6.53
N MET A 42 -9.30 2.06 6.40
CA MET A 42 -9.84 2.53 5.13
C MET A 42 -8.81 3.51 4.53
N SER A 43 -8.19 3.13 3.41
CA SER A 43 -7.03 3.78 2.82
C SER A 43 -7.23 4.01 1.34
N ASP A 44 -8.30 4.73 0.97
CA ASP A 44 -8.60 4.86 -0.45
C ASP A 44 -7.52 5.67 -1.20
N HIS A 45 -7.55 5.70 -2.53
CA HIS A 45 -6.55 6.48 -3.29
C HIS A 45 -6.64 7.97 -2.92
N CYS A 46 -5.53 8.54 -2.43
CA CYS A 46 -5.45 9.91 -1.95
C CYS A 46 -5.80 10.91 -3.07
N PRO A 47 -6.82 11.77 -2.90
CA PRO A 47 -7.04 12.89 -3.82
C PRO A 47 -5.92 13.92 -3.69
N VAL A 48 -5.67 14.66 -4.76
CA VAL A 48 -4.71 15.77 -4.79
C VAL A 48 -5.40 17.05 -5.29
N PRO A 49 -4.97 18.24 -4.84
CA PRO A 49 -5.73 19.49 -5.03
C PRO A 49 -5.99 19.92 -6.49
N ASP A 50 -5.22 19.39 -7.45
CA ASP A 50 -5.37 19.70 -8.87
C ASP A 50 -6.14 18.63 -9.66
N ASP A 51 -6.77 17.68 -8.97
CA ASP A 51 -7.60 16.60 -9.53
C ASP A 51 -6.88 15.70 -10.56
N ARG A 52 -5.54 15.70 -10.60
CA ARG A 52 -4.84 14.74 -11.47
C ARG A 52 -5.11 13.30 -11.03
N TRP A 53 -5.05 12.39 -12.01
CA TRP A 53 -5.30 10.95 -11.84
C TRP A 53 -6.71 10.58 -11.34
N HIS A 54 -7.69 11.50 -11.44
CA HIS A 54 -9.07 11.26 -11.02
C HIS A 54 -9.76 10.09 -11.74
N ASN A 55 -9.16 9.47 -12.75
CA ASN A 55 -9.67 8.24 -13.35
C ASN A 55 -9.56 7.02 -12.41
N VAL A 56 -8.71 7.09 -11.38
CA VAL A 56 -8.46 6.00 -10.41
C VAL A 56 -8.50 6.47 -8.94
N ARG A 57 -8.95 7.69 -8.68
CA ARG A 57 -9.11 8.23 -7.31
C ARG A 57 -10.28 9.17 -7.22
N MET A 58 -10.66 9.55 -6.00
CA MET A 58 -11.71 10.54 -5.79
C MET A 58 -11.28 11.91 -6.30
N PHE A 59 -12.24 12.73 -6.73
CA PHE A 59 -11.98 14.17 -6.90
C PHE A 59 -11.66 14.79 -5.55
N TYR A 60 -10.88 15.85 -5.54
CA TYR A 60 -10.58 16.62 -4.34
C TYR A 60 -11.86 17.14 -3.66
N SER A 61 -12.89 17.48 -4.45
CA SER A 61 -14.20 17.89 -3.92
C SER A 61 -14.97 16.78 -3.19
N GLU A 62 -14.61 15.50 -3.38
CA GLU A 62 -15.25 14.35 -2.73
C GLU A 62 -14.59 14.01 -1.38
N LEU A 63 -13.46 14.63 -1.04
CA LEU A 63 -12.70 14.37 0.19
C LEU A 63 -13.54 14.57 1.46
N ASP A 64 -14.38 15.60 1.50
CA ASP A 64 -15.26 15.85 2.65
C ASP A 64 -16.33 14.76 2.82
N ASP A 65 -16.83 14.20 1.74
CA ASP A 65 -17.84 13.14 1.80
C ASP A 65 -17.20 11.80 2.17
N TYR A 66 -16.01 11.51 1.66
CA TYR A 66 -15.20 10.37 2.11
C TYR A 66 -14.90 10.44 3.61
N GLN A 67 -14.50 11.60 4.11
CA GLN A 67 -14.22 11.80 5.53
C GLN A 67 -15.48 11.56 6.39
N LYS A 68 -16.64 12.11 6.01
CA LYS A 68 -17.91 11.87 6.71
C LYS A 68 -18.32 10.40 6.71
N ASP A 69 -18.16 9.71 5.59
CA ASP A 69 -18.49 8.28 5.49
C ASP A 69 -17.58 7.44 6.40
N CYS A 70 -16.29 7.80 6.50
CA CYS A 70 -15.36 7.17 7.43
C CYS A 70 -15.71 7.45 8.89
N GLU A 71 -16.06 8.68 9.25
CA GLU A 71 -16.51 9.05 10.60
C GLU A 71 -17.79 8.32 11.00
N ALA A 72 -18.78 8.27 10.09
CA ALA A 72 -20.02 7.54 10.31
C ALA A 72 -19.80 6.02 10.45
N ALA A 73 -18.83 5.46 9.72
CA ALA A 73 -18.44 4.06 9.86
C ALA A 73 -17.76 3.81 11.21
N ALA A 74 -16.87 4.71 11.65
CA ALA A 74 -16.18 4.62 12.95
C ALA A 74 -17.16 4.53 14.14
N GLU A 75 -18.29 5.25 14.09
CA GLU A 75 -19.36 5.19 15.11
C GLU A 75 -20.05 3.82 15.18
N ARG A 76 -19.96 3.01 14.12
CA ARG A 76 -20.63 1.72 13.97
C ARG A 76 -19.69 0.52 14.10
N VAL A 77 -18.41 0.77 14.40
CA VAL A 77 -17.41 -0.28 14.53
C VAL A 77 -17.78 -1.21 15.70
N PRO A 78 -17.75 -2.53 15.50
CA PRO A 78 -18.03 -3.49 16.56
C PRO A 78 -17.06 -3.35 17.74
N ARG A 79 -17.54 -3.67 18.94
CA ARG A 79 -16.69 -3.65 20.13
C ARG A 79 -15.49 -4.60 19.97
N GLY A 80 -14.29 -4.07 20.20
CA GLY A 80 -13.04 -4.85 20.11
C GLY A 80 -12.45 -4.90 18.69
N MET A 81 -12.97 -4.08 17.78
CA MET A 81 -12.33 -3.74 16.52
C MET A 81 -11.91 -2.26 16.55
N HIS A 82 -10.77 -1.97 15.93
CA HIS A 82 -10.23 -0.64 15.71
C HIS A 82 -10.39 -0.28 14.25
N PHE A 83 -10.76 0.98 13.99
CA PHE A 83 -10.95 1.50 12.64
C PHE A 83 -10.14 2.77 12.47
N PHE A 84 -9.33 2.79 11.41
CA PHE A 84 -8.45 3.89 11.08
C PHE A 84 -8.79 4.45 9.70
N ARG A 85 -8.73 5.76 9.57
CA ARG A 85 -9.00 6.53 8.37
C ARG A 85 -7.66 6.96 7.79
N GLY A 86 -7.42 6.67 6.52
CA GLY A 86 -6.16 7.02 5.89
C GLY A 86 -6.29 7.04 4.39
N PHE A 87 -5.14 7.04 3.72
CA PHE A 87 -5.08 6.99 2.27
C PHE A 87 -3.92 6.14 1.78
N GLU A 88 -4.12 5.44 0.67
CA GLU A 88 -3.04 5.02 -0.20
C GLU A 88 -2.58 6.24 -1.02
N THR A 89 -1.33 6.66 -0.80
CA THR A 89 -0.85 7.97 -1.23
C THR A 89 0.38 7.83 -2.13
N ASP A 90 0.22 8.20 -3.40
CA ASP A 90 1.35 8.38 -4.32
C ASP A 90 2.31 9.44 -3.79
N TYR A 91 3.58 9.11 -3.62
CA TYR A 91 4.55 10.14 -3.27
C TYR A 91 4.81 11.09 -4.43
N HIS A 92 4.55 12.37 -4.19
CA HIS A 92 4.94 13.45 -5.08
C HIS A 92 5.43 14.65 -4.25
N LYS A 93 6.64 15.13 -4.56
CA LYS A 93 7.32 16.18 -3.78
C LYS A 93 6.50 17.47 -3.63
N ASP A 94 5.69 17.82 -4.62
CA ASP A 94 4.88 19.04 -4.62
C ASP A 94 3.69 18.97 -3.66
N TYR A 95 3.33 17.77 -3.19
CA TYR A 95 2.20 17.53 -2.28
C TYR A 95 2.62 17.22 -0.84
N VAL A 96 3.92 17.20 -0.53
CA VAL A 96 4.44 16.91 0.82
C VAL A 96 3.80 17.79 1.90
N SER A 97 3.63 19.09 1.64
CA SER A 97 2.97 20.00 2.60
C SER A 97 1.48 19.72 2.73
N TYR A 98 0.80 19.39 1.62
CA TYR A 98 -0.61 19.02 1.64
C TYR A 98 -0.85 17.74 2.46
N TYR A 99 -0.02 16.71 2.27
CA TYR A 99 -0.10 15.47 3.05
C TYR A 99 0.10 15.71 4.55
N ARG A 100 1.08 16.54 4.92
CA ARG A 100 1.42 16.82 6.31
C ARG A 100 0.40 17.74 6.98
N ASP A 101 0.16 18.89 6.37
CA ASP A 101 -0.51 20.00 7.03
C ASP A 101 -2.03 19.87 6.89
N GLU A 102 -2.52 19.38 5.74
CA GLU A 102 -3.96 19.23 5.52
C GLU A 102 -4.46 17.84 5.92
N LEU A 103 -3.93 16.76 5.31
CA LEU A 103 -4.48 15.41 5.54
C LEU A 103 -4.22 14.92 6.97
N LEU A 104 -2.96 14.92 7.40
CA LEU A 104 -2.59 14.49 8.75
C LEU A 104 -2.87 15.57 9.81
N GLY A 105 -2.70 16.85 9.45
CA GLY A 105 -2.86 17.98 10.37
C GLY A 105 -4.31 18.42 10.56
N GLU A 106 -4.82 19.26 9.65
CA GLU A 106 -6.13 19.90 9.79
C GLU A 106 -7.30 18.90 9.77
N ARG A 107 -7.25 17.89 8.90
CA ARG A 107 -8.31 16.89 8.74
C ARG A 107 -8.18 15.73 9.73
N GLY A 108 -6.97 15.49 10.25
CA GLY A 108 -6.71 14.47 11.26
C GLY A 108 -6.96 13.04 10.77
N PHE A 109 -6.58 12.72 9.53
CA PHE A 109 -6.48 11.33 9.09
C PHE A 109 -5.37 10.63 9.87
N ASP A 110 -5.57 9.34 10.17
CA ASP A 110 -4.76 8.59 11.13
C ASP A 110 -3.44 8.11 10.52
N TYR A 111 -3.39 7.87 9.21
CA TYR A 111 -2.18 7.41 8.52
C TYR A 111 -2.22 7.65 7.01
N LEU A 112 -1.04 7.62 6.38
CA LEU A 112 -0.86 7.55 4.94
C LEU A 112 0.00 6.32 4.60
N LEU A 113 -0.39 5.58 3.56
CA LEU A 113 0.43 4.51 2.99
C LEU A 113 1.19 5.05 1.79
N LEU A 114 2.48 4.68 1.68
CA LEU A 114 3.34 5.13 0.58
C LEU A 114 3.15 4.24 -0.64
N ALA A 115 2.67 4.82 -1.73
CA ALA A 115 2.57 4.17 -3.03
C ALA A 115 3.37 4.92 -4.11
N VAL A 116 3.62 4.24 -5.24
CA VAL A 116 4.11 4.85 -6.49
C VAL A 116 3.39 4.19 -7.66
N HIS A 117 2.31 4.80 -8.13
CA HIS A 117 1.49 4.31 -9.25
C HIS A 117 1.74 5.02 -10.58
N ASN A 118 2.52 6.09 -10.56
CA ASN A 118 2.82 6.88 -11.74
C ASN A 118 4.33 7.07 -11.92
N TYR A 119 4.77 6.92 -13.16
CA TYR A 119 6.07 7.38 -13.62
C TYR A 119 5.98 8.87 -13.99
N TYR A 120 6.71 9.70 -13.26
CA TYR A 120 6.83 11.13 -13.50
C TYR A 120 7.99 11.42 -14.45
N ALA A 121 7.68 11.51 -15.74
CA ALA A 121 8.69 11.73 -16.76
C ALA A 121 9.26 13.16 -16.69
N GLY A 122 10.51 13.32 -17.12
CA GLY A 122 11.18 14.64 -17.15
C GLY A 122 10.53 15.66 -18.11
N ASP A 123 9.66 15.21 -19.02
CA ASP A 123 8.87 16.08 -19.91
C ASP A 123 7.54 16.54 -19.28
N GLY A 124 7.26 16.14 -18.04
CA GLY A 124 6.04 16.46 -17.30
C GLY A 124 4.87 15.52 -17.57
N SER A 125 5.07 14.42 -18.30
CA SER A 125 4.05 13.38 -18.46
C SER A 125 3.99 12.45 -17.25
N ASP A 126 2.78 12.07 -16.87
CA ASP A 126 2.49 11.09 -15.84
C ASP A 126 1.98 9.82 -16.53
N ILE A 127 2.70 8.71 -16.38
CA ILE A 127 2.34 7.42 -16.97
C ILE A 127 2.02 6.44 -15.85
N MET A 128 0.80 5.90 -15.83
CA MET A 128 0.44 4.88 -14.84
C MET A 128 1.31 3.63 -15.02
N ILE A 129 1.65 2.97 -13.91
CA ILE A 129 2.49 1.76 -13.89
C ILE A 129 2.08 0.69 -14.92
N PRO A 130 0.78 0.34 -15.10
CA PRO A 130 0.38 -0.64 -16.11
C PRO A 130 0.65 -0.24 -17.57
N ASP A 131 0.80 1.05 -17.83
CA ASP A 131 1.00 1.64 -19.16
C ASP A 131 2.46 2.04 -19.40
N CYS A 132 3.34 1.81 -18.41
CA CYS A 132 4.76 2.08 -18.54
C CYS A 132 5.42 1.18 -19.61
N PRO A 133 6.45 1.69 -20.33
CA PRO A 133 7.25 0.88 -21.22
C PRO A 133 7.82 -0.38 -20.53
N VAL A 134 7.58 -1.53 -21.14
CA VAL A 134 7.99 -2.83 -20.57
C VAL A 134 9.51 -2.95 -20.53
N ASN A 135 10.04 -3.38 -19.38
CA ASN A 135 11.49 -3.55 -19.11
C ASN A 135 12.33 -2.27 -19.31
N ASP A 136 11.73 -1.09 -19.18
CA ASP A 136 12.49 0.16 -19.28
C ASP A 136 13.23 0.47 -17.97
N LYS A 137 14.56 0.55 -18.07
CA LYS A 137 15.46 0.80 -16.94
C LYS A 137 15.32 2.21 -16.36
N GLY A 138 15.04 3.21 -17.19
CA GLY A 138 14.86 4.59 -16.74
C GLY A 138 13.58 4.74 -15.91
N VAL A 139 12.51 4.04 -16.30
CA VAL A 139 11.28 3.95 -15.51
C VAL A 139 11.53 3.25 -14.18
N LEU A 140 12.24 2.10 -14.19
CA LEU A 140 12.61 1.39 -12.96
C LEU A 140 13.42 2.27 -12.00
N HIS A 141 14.45 2.97 -12.49
CA HIS A 141 15.26 3.89 -11.68
C HIS A 141 14.44 5.00 -11.06
N THR A 142 13.50 5.56 -11.82
CA THR A 142 12.64 6.64 -11.34
C THR A 142 11.64 6.14 -10.31
N TYR A 143 11.06 4.96 -10.52
CA TYR A 143 10.22 4.28 -9.54
C TYR A 143 10.99 4.06 -8.22
N THR A 144 12.17 3.46 -8.30
CA THR A 144 13.04 3.21 -7.13
C THR A 144 13.37 4.49 -6.39
N LYS A 145 13.79 5.53 -7.11
CA LYS A 145 14.10 6.82 -6.51
C LYS A 145 12.88 7.44 -5.82
N THR A 146 11.74 7.46 -6.48
CA THR A 146 10.49 8.03 -5.95
C THR A 146 10.06 7.31 -4.68
N LEU A 147 10.13 5.98 -4.66
CA LEU A 147 9.79 5.18 -3.48
C LEU A 147 10.77 5.46 -2.32
N ILE A 148 12.07 5.57 -2.59
CA ILE A 148 13.10 5.92 -1.59
C ILE A 148 12.86 7.32 -1.00
N GLU A 149 12.61 8.33 -1.85
CA GLU A 149 12.28 9.69 -1.40
C GLU A 149 11.00 9.71 -0.55
N GLY A 150 10.01 8.90 -0.93
CA GLY A 150 8.79 8.69 -0.15
C GLY A 150 9.08 8.14 1.25
N MET A 151 9.86 7.07 1.36
CA MET A 151 10.24 6.48 2.66
C MET A 151 11.00 7.49 3.52
N GLN A 152 11.91 8.27 2.92
CA GLN A 152 12.72 9.28 3.62
C GLN A 152 11.94 10.52 4.05
N SER A 153 10.73 10.73 3.53
CA SER A 153 9.91 11.92 3.85
C SER A 153 9.41 11.96 5.30
N GLY A 154 9.34 10.79 5.96
CA GLY A 154 8.80 10.63 7.31
C GLY A 154 7.29 10.84 7.44
N LEU A 155 6.54 10.76 6.33
CA LEU A 155 5.09 11.00 6.30
C LEU A 155 4.23 9.74 6.37
N PHE A 156 4.77 8.59 5.99
CA PHE A 156 4.00 7.40 5.69
C PHE A 156 4.21 6.32 6.74
N LEU A 157 3.20 5.48 6.95
CA LEU A 157 3.24 4.39 7.92
C LEU A 157 4.07 3.20 7.40
N TYR A 158 3.89 2.85 6.12
CA TYR A 158 4.65 1.80 5.43
C TYR A 158 4.51 1.93 3.91
N ALA A 159 5.34 1.21 3.15
CA ALA A 159 5.28 1.18 1.68
C ALA A 159 4.36 0.04 1.21
N VAL A 160 3.31 0.39 0.47
CA VAL A 160 2.45 -0.59 -0.18
C VAL A 160 3.11 -1.12 -1.44
N HIS A 161 2.90 -2.41 -1.73
CA HIS A 161 3.38 -3.12 -2.94
C HIS A 161 4.71 -2.57 -3.51
N PRO A 162 5.82 -2.55 -2.74
CA PRO A 162 7.08 -1.93 -3.17
C PRO A 162 7.69 -2.61 -4.41
N ASP A 163 7.23 -3.81 -4.74
CA ASP A 163 7.60 -4.61 -5.90
C ASP A 163 6.56 -4.54 -7.04
N ILE A 164 5.62 -3.58 -7.02
CA ILE A 164 4.66 -3.35 -8.10
C ILE A 164 5.36 -3.04 -9.44
N PHE A 165 6.62 -2.59 -9.40
CA PHE A 165 7.44 -2.42 -10.61
C PHE A 165 7.54 -3.71 -11.43
N ALA A 166 7.42 -4.89 -10.80
CA ALA A 166 7.40 -6.17 -11.47
C ALA A 166 6.19 -6.37 -12.40
N ALA A 167 5.21 -5.47 -12.37
CA ALA A 167 4.10 -5.42 -13.32
C ALA A 167 4.50 -4.91 -14.71
N PHE A 168 5.53 -4.06 -14.80
CA PHE A 168 6.03 -3.50 -16.08
C PHE A 168 7.48 -3.92 -16.38
N TYR A 169 8.29 -4.17 -15.36
CA TYR A 169 9.64 -4.72 -15.49
C TYR A 169 9.57 -6.24 -15.26
N LEU A 170 9.40 -6.99 -16.34
CA LEU A 170 9.11 -8.43 -16.32
C LEU A 170 10.37 -9.28 -16.07
N GLU A 171 11.52 -8.83 -16.56
CA GLU A 171 12.79 -9.55 -16.41
C GLU A 171 13.42 -9.32 -15.02
N TRP A 172 14.14 -10.33 -14.54
CA TRP A 172 14.97 -10.23 -13.34
C TRP A 172 16.44 -10.19 -13.76
N ASP A 173 16.91 -9.02 -14.17
CA ASP A 173 18.30 -8.76 -14.54
C ASP A 173 19.06 -8.03 -13.42
N ASP A 174 20.35 -7.77 -13.64
CA ASP A 174 21.21 -7.06 -12.68
C ASP A 174 20.62 -5.70 -12.26
N GLU A 175 19.82 -5.06 -13.13
CA GLU A 175 19.16 -3.79 -12.83
C GLU A 175 18.02 -3.95 -11.84
N ALA A 176 17.12 -4.92 -12.09
CA ALA A 176 16.02 -5.23 -11.19
C ALA A 176 16.54 -5.64 -9.81
N GLU A 177 17.60 -6.44 -9.76
CA GLU A 177 18.25 -6.81 -8.49
C GLU A 177 18.84 -5.58 -7.79
N ALA A 178 19.62 -4.74 -8.48
CA ALA A 178 20.23 -3.55 -7.89
C ALA A 178 19.18 -2.57 -7.33
N CYS A 179 18.16 -2.26 -8.12
CA CYS A 179 17.06 -1.39 -7.70
C CYS A 179 16.27 -1.96 -6.51
N SER A 180 16.05 -3.27 -6.48
CA SER A 180 15.41 -3.94 -5.34
C SER A 180 16.26 -3.83 -4.08
N ARG A 181 17.59 -4.03 -4.20
CA ARG A 181 18.53 -3.87 -3.09
C ARG A 181 18.55 -2.44 -2.54
N ASP A 182 18.50 -1.42 -3.40
CA ASP A 182 18.43 -0.03 -2.97
C ASP A 182 17.13 0.28 -2.18
N ILE A 183 15.98 -0.23 -2.65
CA ILE A 183 14.69 -0.11 -1.94
C ILE A 183 14.79 -0.77 -0.56
N LEU A 184 15.25 -2.02 -0.50
CA LEU A 184 15.36 -2.79 0.74
C LEU A 184 16.37 -2.20 1.73
N ALA A 185 17.51 -1.71 1.24
CA ALA A 185 18.51 -1.04 2.05
C ALA A 185 17.97 0.25 2.68
N CYS A 186 17.20 1.04 1.92
CA CYS A 186 16.55 2.23 2.45
C CYS A 186 15.52 1.85 3.53
N ALA A 187 14.62 0.91 3.22
CA ALA A 187 13.59 0.46 4.15
C ALA A 187 14.19 -0.05 5.47
N ALA A 188 15.22 -0.91 5.40
CA ALA A 188 15.93 -1.40 6.58
C ALA A 188 16.62 -0.28 7.37
N SER A 189 17.29 0.66 6.69
CA SER A 189 17.97 1.77 7.37
C SER A 189 17.03 2.67 8.18
N LEU A 190 15.79 2.78 7.72
CA LEU A 190 14.73 3.58 8.35
C LEU A 190 13.86 2.76 9.31
N HIS A 191 14.04 1.43 9.37
CA HIS A 191 13.09 0.50 9.99
C HIS A 191 11.67 0.71 9.47
N PHE A 192 11.55 1.01 8.17
CA PHE A 192 10.32 1.37 7.50
C PHE A 192 9.64 0.11 6.97
N PRO A 193 8.39 -0.21 7.39
CA PRO A 193 7.76 -1.45 6.98
C PRO A 193 7.41 -1.48 5.49
N ILE A 194 7.38 -2.67 4.92
CA ILE A 194 7.03 -2.91 3.51
C ILE A 194 5.98 -4.01 3.36
N GLU A 195 5.05 -3.85 2.42
CA GLU A 195 3.86 -4.69 2.29
C GLU A 195 3.97 -5.78 1.21
N ILE A 196 3.79 -7.04 1.62
CA ILE A 196 3.41 -8.11 0.69
C ILE A 196 1.94 -7.93 0.35
N ASN A 197 1.67 -7.35 -0.83
CA ASN A 197 0.34 -6.91 -1.21
C ASN A 197 -0.52 -8.02 -1.84
N GLY A 198 -1.76 -8.12 -1.38
CA GLY A 198 -2.68 -9.16 -1.80
C GLY A 198 -3.40 -8.93 -3.12
N GLN A 199 -3.47 -7.69 -3.64
CA GLN A 199 -4.17 -7.39 -4.89
C GLN A 199 -3.46 -8.09 -6.04
N GLY A 200 -2.15 -7.90 -6.21
CA GLY A 200 -1.43 -8.47 -7.35
C GLY A 200 -1.49 -10.01 -7.46
N ILE A 201 -1.83 -10.71 -6.37
CA ILE A 201 -2.16 -12.15 -6.34
C ILE A 201 -3.49 -12.45 -7.03
N ARG A 202 -4.49 -11.59 -6.83
CA ARG A 202 -5.83 -11.64 -7.46
C ARG A 202 -5.83 -11.07 -8.87
N ALA A 203 -4.85 -10.24 -9.20
CA ALA A 203 -4.65 -9.73 -10.55
C ALA A 203 -4.34 -10.85 -11.55
N LYS A 204 -4.48 -10.53 -12.84
CA LYS A 204 -4.04 -11.41 -13.92
C LYS A 204 -2.52 -11.63 -13.80
N LYS A 205 -2.12 -12.89 -13.79
CA LYS A 205 -0.72 -13.30 -13.81
C LYS A 205 0.02 -12.76 -15.04
N VAL A 206 1.33 -12.61 -14.90
CA VAL A 206 2.25 -12.19 -15.96
C VAL A 206 3.17 -13.33 -16.35
N VAL A 207 3.68 -13.26 -17.58
CA VAL A 207 4.63 -14.24 -18.13
C VAL A 207 5.96 -13.54 -18.39
N TYR A 208 7.04 -14.16 -17.94
CA TYR A 208 8.42 -13.72 -18.15
C TYR A 208 9.30 -14.90 -18.54
N SER A 209 10.60 -14.68 -18.73
CA SER A 209 11.57 -15.71 -19.12
C SER A 209 11.59 -16.94 -18.20
N GLY A 210 11.27 -16.78 -16.91
CA GLY A 210 11.18 -17.86 -15.91
C GLY A 210 9.83 -18.58 -15.81
N GLY A 211 8.82 -18.18 -16.60
CA GLY A 211 7.50 -18.81 -16.64
C GLY A 211 6.35 -17.86 -16.25
N GLU A 212 5.30 -18.41 -15.64
CA GLU A 212 4.14 -17.65 -15.20
C GLU A 212 4.23 -17.33 -13.69
N ARG A 213 4.00 -16.07 -13.30
CA ARG A 213 4.03 -15.61 -11.91
C ARG A 213 2.91 -14.64 -11.57
N TYR A 214 2.75 -14.32 -10.28
CA TYR A 214 1.91 -13.20 -9.87
C TYR A 214 2.42 -11.89 -10.48
N ARG A 215 1.51 -10.93 -10.69
CA ARG A 215 1.88 -9.61 -11.21
C ARG A 215 2.83 -8.91 -10.22
N TYR A 216 2.43 -8.96 -8.96
CA TYR A 216 3.17 -8.72 -7.72
C TYR A 216 2.37 -9.49 -6.63
N PRO A 217 2.92 -9.88 -5.48
CA PRO A 217 4.31 -9.78 -5.11
C PRO A 217 5.21 -10.68 -5.97
N PHE A 218 6.43 -10.25 -6.22
CA PHE A 218 7.43 -10.95 -7.01
C PHE A 218 8.42 -11.67 -6.09
N GLN A 219 8.46 -13.00 -6.16
CA GLN A 219 9.19 -13.84 -5.19
C GLN A 219 10.68 -13.46 -5.09
N GLU A 220 11.31 -13.09 -6.20
CA GLU A 220 12.71 -12.72 -6.28
C GLU A 220 13.03 -11.45 -5.47
N PHE A 221 12.16 -10.43 -5.48
CA PHE A 221 12.28 -9.25 -4.62
C PHE A 221 12.22 -9.64 -3.14
N TRP A 222 11.26 -10.49 -2.76
CA TRP A 222 11.11 -10.92 -1.36
C TRP A 222 12.22 -11.84 -0.88
N ASN A 223 12.80 -12.66 -1.77
CA ASN A 223 13.99 -13.45 -1.44
C ASN A 223 15.17 -12.54 -1.04
N LEU A 224 15.38 -11.42 -1.75
CA LEU A 224 16.38 -10.42 -1.38
C LEU A 224 16.06 -9.75 -0.04
N ALA A 225 14.78 -9.51 0.27
CA ALA A 225 14.37 -8.87 1.52
C ALA A 225 14.88 -9.63 2.76
N SER A 226 15.08 -10.95 2.65
CA SER A 226 15.61 -11.78 3.74
C SER A 226 17.07 -11.47 4.13
N GLU A 227 17.80 -10.75 3.29
CA GLU A 227 19.16 -10.28 3.56
C GLU A 227 19.19 -8.99 4.41
N TYR A 228 18.04 -8.38 4.66
CA TYR A 228 17.89 -7.10 5.36
C TYR A 228 17.02 -7.24 6.61
N ASP A 229 17.32 -6.43 7.62
CA ASP A 229 16.46 -6.27 8.81
C ASP A 229 15.34 -5.26 8.50
N VAL A 230 14.41 -5.68 7.65
CA VAL A 230 13.26 -4.85 7.22
C VAL A 230 11.96 -5.39 7.81
N PRO A 231 11.12 -4.55 8.44
CA PRO A 231 9.82 -5.00 8.91
C PRO A 231 8.91 -5.34 7.72
N VAL A 232 8.34 -6.54 7.72
CA VAL A 232 7.44 -6.99 6.65
C VAL A 232 6.02 -7.06 7.17
N VAL A 233 5.08 -6.50 6.41
CA VAL A 233 3.64 -6.58 6.66
C VAL A 233 2.91 -7.19 5.48
N THR A 234 1.63 -7.49 5.63
CA THR A 234 0.77 -7.87 4.51
C THR A 234 -0.62 -7.29 4.67
N ALA A 235 -1.22 -6.89 3.55
CA ALA A 235 -2.60 -6.48 3.49
C ALA A 235 -3.24 -6.99 2.19
N ALA A 236 -4.56 -7.03 2.20
CA ALA A 236 -5.33 -7.57 1.09
C ALA A 236 -5.48 -6.57 -0.06
N ASP A 237 -5.37 -5.25 0.19
CA ASP A 237 -5.61 -4.22 -0.82
C ASP A 237 -6.98 -4.44 -1.48
N CYS A 238 -8.00 -4.37 -0.62
CA CYS A 238 -9.35 -4.80 -0.93
C CYS A 238 -10.05 -3.77 -1.82
N HIS A 239 -10.54 -4.22 -2.97
CA HIS A 239 -11.39 -3.42 -3.86
C HIS A 239 -12.85 -3.91 -3.89
N LYS A 240 -13.13 -4.95 -3.12
CA LYS A 240 -14.45 -5.51 -2.85
C LYS A 240 -14.46 -5.93 -1.38
N PRO A 241 -15.57 -5.80 -0.65
CA PRO A 241 -15.63 -6.23 0.76
C PRO A 241 -15.11 -7.66 0.95
N ARG A 242 -15.58 -8.59 0.13
CA ARG A 242 -15.21 -10.03 0.17
C ARG A 242 -13.74 -10.37 -0.08
N ASP A 243 -12.89 -9.42 -0.44
CA ASP A 243 -11.49 -9.71 -0.81
C ASP A 243 -10.58 -9.88 0.43
N MET A 244 -11.03 -9.46 1.63
CA MET A 244 -10.28 -9.37 2.90
C MET A 244 -9.36 -10.55 3.23
N LEU A 245 -9.82 -11.79 3.03
CA LEU A 245 -9.03 -12.99 3.36
C LEU A 245 -8.48 -13.73 2.14
N THR A 246 -8.90 -13.35 0.93
CA THR A 246 -8.74 -14.18 -0.28
C THR A 246 -7.29 -14.34 -0.73
N SER A 247 -6.43 -13.36 -0.45
CA SER A 247 -5.00 -13.34 -0.82
C SER A 247 -4.07 -13.70 0.33
N ARG A 248 -4.56 -13.64 1.57
CA ARG A 248 -3.78 -13.76 2.82
C ARG A 248 -2.91 -15.00 2.87
N LYS A 249 -3.46 -16.16 2.49
CA LYS A 249 -2.70 -17.43 2.44
C LYS A 249 -1.51 -17.33 1.48
N ALA A 250 -1.72 -16.79 0.29
CA ALA A 250 -0.67 -16.69 -0.72
C ALA A 250 0.39 -15.64 -0.35
N CYS A 251 0.02 -14.51 0.27
CA CYS A 251 1.00 -13.56 0.82
C CYS A 251 1.92 -14.23 1.87
N LYS A 252 1.35 -15.04 2.76
CA LYS A 252 2.12 -15.81 3.75
C LYS A 252 3.04 -16.86 3.10
N GLU A 253 2.61 -17.47 2.01
CA GLU A 253 3.46 -18.40 1.24
C GLU A 253 4.66 -17.70 0.61
N ILE A 254 4.51 -16.46 0.13
CA ILE A 254 5.62 -15.63 -0.38
C ILE A 254 6.63 -15.35 0.73
N ALA A 255 6.15 -14.88 1.89
CA ALA A 255 7.00 -14.63 3.06
C ALA A 255 7.73 -15.90 3.51
N ALA A 256 7.01 -17.03 3.62
CA ALA A 256 7.58 -18.29 4.07
C ALA A 256 8.67 -18.82 3.13
N LYS A 257 8.47 -18.70 1.80
CA LYS A 257 9.49 -19.08 0.80
C LYS A 257 10.74 -18.21 0.87
N ALA A 258 10.57 -16.94 1.21
CA ALA A 258 11.66 -16.01 1.43
C ALA A 258 12.26 -16.08 2.85
N ASN A 259 11.78 -16.97 3.73
CA ASN A 259 12.20 -17.04 5.13
C ASN A 259 12.02 -15.71 5.90
N LEU A 260 10.95 -14.97 5.59
CA LEU A 260 10.60 -13.70 6.23
C LEU A 260 9.64 -13.92 7.41
N THR A 261 9.82 -13.14 8.46
CA THR A 261 8.86 -13.01 9.56
C THR A 261 8.10 -11.71 9.45
N PHE A 262 6.80 -11.77 9.74
CA PHE A 262 5.99 -10.56 9.76
C PHE A 262 6.20 -9.76 11.04
N ALA A 263 6.19 -8.44 10.90
CA ALA A 263 6.05 -7.50 12.00
C ALA A 263 4.68 -7.68 12.68
N ARG A 264 4.58 -7.21 13.92
CA ARG A 264 3.35 -7.14 14.72
C ARG A 264 2.84 -5.71 14.70
N TYR A 265 1.53 -5.58 14.79
CA TYR A 265 0.91 -4.27 15.01
C TYR A 265 0.64 -4.09 16.48
N ALA A 266 0.71 -2.85 16.92
CA ALA A 266 0.30 -2.42 18.23
C ALA A 266 -0.50 -1.12 18.11
N ILE A 267 -1.39 -0.90 19.08
CA ILE A 267 -2.05 0.39 19.27
C ILE A 267 -1.50 0.96 20.58
N ASP A 268 -0.88 2.13 20.46
CA ASP A 268 -0.20 2.79 21.58
C ASP A 268 -1.20 3.48 22.53
N GLU A 269 -0.68 4.23 23.50
CA GLU A 269 -1.51 4.93 24.49
C GLU A 269 -2.27 6.14 23.93
N ASN A 270 -1.84 6.68 22.80
CA ASN A 270 -2.51 7.76 22.08
C ASN A 270 -3.56 7.23 21.10
N GLY A 271 -3.57 5.91 20.86
CA GLY A 271 -4.44 5.27 19.89
C GLY A 271 -3.78 5.13 18.51
N ASP A 272 -2.49 5.42 18.39
CA ASP A 272 -1.77 5.41 17.12
C ASP A 272 -1.28 3.99 16.76
N ILE A 273 -1.19 3.72 15.46
CA ILE A 273 -0.69 2.46 14.93
C ILE A 273 0.84 2.44 15.06
N VAL A 274 1.36 1.39 15.69
CA VAL A 274 2.80 1.10 15.77
C VAL A 274 3.07 -0.26 15.13
N ILE A 275 4.13 -0.35 14.33
CA ILE A 275 4.57 -1.60 13.69
C ILE A 275 5.92 -1.98 14.31
N GLN A 276 6.01 -3.20 14.85
CA GLN A 276 7.15 -3.71 15.63
C GLN A 276 7.66 -5.06 15.12
#